data_AF-A0AAE5C366-F1
#
_entry.id   AF-A0AAE5C366-F1
#
_cell.length_a   1.000
_cell.length_b   1.000
_cell.length_c   1.000
_cell.angle_alpha   90.00
_cell.angle_beta   90.00
_cell.angle_gamma   90.00
#
_symmetry.space_group_name_H-M   'P 1'
#
loop_
_entity.id
_entity.type
_entity.pdbx_description
1 polymer ?
#
loop_
_entity_poly.entity_id
_entity_poly.type
_entity_poly.pdbx_seq_one_letter_code
_entity_poly.pdbx_strand_id
1 'polypeptide(L)'
;MTVFVALLRAVNVGGTGSLPMAELKAICEGLGFSDVKTYIQSGNVLFRSDEAEKTVEERLDEALGKTMGKRPGVMVRRRKELDGIVADAPFPDAKPNFLLVYFLPEKAPGDALETMVAPDGEEAKLAGREIYVHYPNGSGRSKLKLPALKPGTSRNLNTVRKLADMAAALEDGD
;
A
#
# COMPACT_ATOMS: atom_id res chain seq x y z
N MET A 1 9.31 -19.39 -4.18
CA MET A 1 8.49 -18.19 -4.42
C MET A 1 8.47 -17.25 -3.24
N THR A 2 8.64 -15.96 -3.51
CA THR A 2 8.51 -14.88 -2.52
C THR A 2 7.03 -14.52 -2.38
N VAL A 3 6.57 -14.29 -1.14
CA VAL A 3 5.24 -13.71 -0.89
C VAL A 3 5.32 -12.19 -1.02
N PHE A 4 4.52 -11.66 -1.95
CA PHE A 4 4.38 -10.24 -2.21
C PHE A 4 3.00 -9.74 -1.80
N VAL A 5 2.95 -8.48 -1.39
CA VAL A 5 1.73 -7.70 -1.22
C VAL A 5 1.80 -6.51 -2.17
N ALA A 6 0.86 -6.44 -3.10
CA ALA A 6 0.71 -5.34 -4.04
C ALA A 6 -0.45 -4.43 -3.60
N LEU A 7 -0.16 -3.14 -3.55
CA LEU A 7 -1.04 -2.07 -3.08
C LEU A 7 -1.30 -1.14 -4.25
N LEU A 8 -2.53 -1.15 -4.76
CA LEU A 8 -2.91 -0.29 -5.87
C LEU A 8 -3.25 1.10 -5.36
N ARG A 9 -2.94 2.12 -6.17
CA ARG A 9 -3.26 3.51 -5.89
C ARG A 9 -4.64 3.87 -6.45
N ALA A 10 -5.42 4.55 -5.62
CA ALA A 10 -6.69 5.19 -5.99
C ALA A 10 -7.69 4.29 -6.76
N VAL A 11 -7.84 3.03 -6.33
CA VAL A 11 -8.84 2.10 -6.90
C VAL A 11 -10.14 2.17 -6.10
N ASN A 12 -11.28 2.13 -6.78
CA ASN A 12 -12.62 2.15 -6.18
C ASN A 12 -12.88 3.37 -5.28
N VAL A 13 -12.28 4.52 -5.64
CA VAL A 13 -12.54 5.83 -5.03
C VAL A 13 -13.14 6.75 -6.10
N GLY A 14 -13.97 7.71 -5.69
CA GLY A 14 -14.82 8.49 -6.61
C GLY A 14 -14.10 8.96 -7.89
N GLY A 15 -14.64 8.58 -9.06
CA GLY A 15 -14.18 9.04 -10.37
C GLY A 15 -12.96 8.33 -10.97
N THR A 16 -12.36 7.33 -10.29
CA THR A 16 -11.13 6.67 -10.79
C THR A 16 -11.36 5.37 -11.55
N GLY A 17 -12.61 4.91 -11.66
CA GLY A 17 -12.99 3.63 -12.25
C GLY A 17 -13.20 2.55 -11.20
N SER A 18 -14.02 1.54 -11.52
CA SER A 18 -14.26 0.38 -10.64
C SER A 18 -13.37 -0.78 -11.09
N LEU A 19 -12.68 -1.42 -10.16
CA LEU A 19 -11.98 -2.69 -10.36
C LEU A 19 -12.57 -3.72 -9.38
N PRO A 20 -13.37 -4.67 -9.86
CA PRO A 20 -13.79 -5.81 -9.08
C PRO A 20 -12.57 -6.60 -8.57
N MET A 21 -12.58 -7.01 -7.30
CA MET A 21 -11.46 -7.78 -6.73
C MET A 21 -11.30 -9.16 -7.35
N ALA A 22 -12.37 -9.74 -7.91
CA ALA A 22 -12.30 -10.97 -8.70
C ALA A 22 -11.51 -10.77 -10.01
N GLU A 23 -11.66 -9.60 -10.64
CA GLU A 23 -10.91 -9.25 -11.84
C GLU A 23 -9.44 -8.97 -11.52
N LEU A 24 -9.16 -8.23 -10.44
CA LEU A 24 -7.77 -8.07 -9.95
C LEU A 24 -7.10 -9.43 -9.69
N LYS A 25 -7.83 -10.36 -9.08
CA LYS A 25 -7.35 -11.72 -8.86
C LYS A 25 -7.05 -12.43 -10.18
N ALA A 26 -7.99 -12.42 -11.13
CA ALA A 26 -7.82 -13.06 -12.43
C ALA A 26 -6.65 -12.47 -13.23
N ILE A 27 -6.40 -11.16 -13.14
CA ILE A 27 -5.24 -10.51 -13.76
C ILE A 27 -3.94 -11.06 -13.18
N CYS A 28 -3.83 -11.18 -11.86
CA CYS A 28 -2.65 -11.72 -11.20
C CYS A 28 -2.41 -13.20 -11.59
N GLU A 29 -3.47 -14.01 -11.61
CA GLU A 29 -3.39 -15.41 -12.05
C GLU A 29 -2.97 -15.52 -13.53
N GLY A 30 -3.51 -14.65 -14.40
CA GLY A 30 -3.14 -14.58 -15.81
C GLY A 30 -1.68 -14.12 -16.05
N LEU A 31 -1.08 -13.42 -15.10
CA LEU A 31 0.36 -13.10 -15.11
C LEU A 31 1.25 -14.27 -14.65
N GLY A 32 0.65 -15.35 -14.14
CA GLY A 32 1.36 -16.51 -13.62
C GLY A 32 1.69 -16.44 -12.13
N PHE A 33 1.11 -15.49 -11.38
CA PHE A 33 1.25 -15.44 -9.94
C PHE A 33 0.39 -16.52 -9.28
N SER A 34 0.91 -17.17 -8.24
CA SER A 34 0.23 -18.26 -7.53
C SER A 34 -0.35 -17.80 -6.19
N ASP A 35 -1.29 -18.60 -5.66
CA ASP A 35 -1.95 -18.39 -4.37
C ASP A 35 -2.54 -16.99 -4.16
N VAL A 36 -3.11 -16.44 -5.23
CA VAL A 36 -3.62 -15.07 -5.26
C VAL A 36 -4.80 -14.89 -4.32
N LYS A 37 -4.66 -13.95 -3.37
CA LYS A 37 -5.69 -13.55 -2.41
C LYS A 37 -5.85 -12.04 -2.44
N THR A 38 -7.08 -11.55 -2.43
CA THR A 38 -7.38 -10.11 -2.30
C THR A 38 -7.87 -9.80 -0.89
N TYR A 39 -7.68 -8.56 -0.45
CA TYR A 39 -8.20 -8.07 0.83
C TYR A 39 -8.95 -6.77 0.64
N ILE A 40 -10.25 -6.78 0.99
CA ILE A 40 -11.22 -5.69 0.86
C ILE A 40 -11.23 -5.06 -0.56
N GLN A 41 -11.99 -3.99 -0.77
CA GLN A 41 -12.17 -3.39 -2.09
C GLN A 41 -11.23 -2.21 -2.38
N SER A 42 -10.20 -1.99 -1.56
CA SER A 42 -9.27 -0.85 -1.70
C SER A 42 -8.02 -1.16 -2.52
N GLY A 43 -8.01 -2.26 -3.28
CA GLY A 43 -6.90 -2.62 -4.16
C GLY A 43 -5.71 -3.19 -3.39
N ASN A 44 -5.93 -4.29 -2.67
CA ASN A 44 -4.87 -5.06 -2.01
C ASN A 44 -4.90 -6.49 -2.53
N VAL A 45 -3.75 -6.98 -2.96
CA VAL A 45 -3.60 -8.37 -3.41
C VAL A 45 -2.28 -8.94 -2.90
N LEU A 46 -2.34 -10.19 -2.46
CA LEU A 46 -1.19 -10.97 -2.02
C LEU A 46 -1.07 -12.18 -2.93
N PHE A 47 0.16 -12.57 -3.24
CA PHE A 47 0.45 -13.71 -4.13
C PHE A 47 1.89 -14.17 -3.96
N ARG A 48 2.19 -15.34 -4.50
CA ARG A 48 3.53 -15.91 -4.62
C ARG A 48 4.06 -15.68 -6.04
N SER A 49 5.35 -15.33 -6.15
CA SER A 49 6.07 -15.24 -7.43
C SER A 49 7.57 -15.51 -7.24
N ASP A 50 8.23 -16.06 -8.26
CA ASP A 50 9.70 -16.22 -8.32
C ASP A 50 10.39 -15.02 -9.00
N GLU A 51 9.62 -14.04 -9.46
CA GLU A 51 10.14 -12.85 -10.12
C GLU A 51 10.68 -11.81 -9.12
N ALA A 52 11.54 -10.93 -9.61
CA ALA A 52 12.01 -9.79 -8.83
C ALA A 52 10.85 -8.80 -8.57
N GLU A 53 10.88 -8.15 -7.40
CA GLU A 53 9.87 -7.19 -6.95
C GLU A 53 9.52 -6.13 -8.01
N LYS A 54 10.54 -5.53 -8.63
CA LYS A 54 10.35 -4.50 -9.67
C LYS A 54 9.67 -5.07 -10.93
N THR A 55 10.00 -6.30 -11.31
CA THR A 55 9.36 -6.99 -12.44
C THR A 55 7.89 -7.28 -12.14
N VAL A 56 7.60 -7.74 -10.92
CA VAL A 56 6.22 -7.96 -10.45
C VAL A 56 5.42 -6.65 -10.48
N GLU A 57 5.99 -5.56 -9.97
CA GLU A 57 5.38 -4.23 -9.95
C GLU A 57 5.04 -3.75 -11.37
N GLU A 58 6.02 -3.75 -12.27
CA GLU A 58 5.87 -3.28 -13.66
C GLU A 58 4.85 -4.10 -14.45
N ARG A 59 4.91 -5.43 -14.34
CA ARG A 59 3.99 -6.33 -15.06
C ARG A 59 2.56 -6.18 -14.56
N LEU A 60 2.35 -6.08 -13.26
CA LEU A 60 1.02 -5.91 -12.69
C LEU A 60 0.43 -4.54 -13.04
N ASP A 61 1.22 -3.47 -12.93
CA ASP A 61 0.78 -2.11 -13.27
C ASP A 61 0.45 -1.98 -14.77
N GLU A 62 1.25 -2.61 -15.66
CA GLU A 62 0.95 -2.65 -17.10
C GLU A 62 -0.33 -3.43 -17.40
N ALA A 63 -0.51 -4.61 -16.82
CA ALA A 63 -1.70 -5.44 -17.04
C ALA A 63 -2.97 -4.72 -16.56
N LEU A 64 -2.92 -4.10 -15.38
CA LEU A 64 -3.99 -3.26 -14.88
C LEU A 64 -4.25 -2.06 -15.80
N GLY A 65 -3.21 -1.46 -16.35
CA GLY A 65 -3.32 -0.37 -17.32
C GLY A 65 -4.10 -0.75 -18.58
N LYS A 66 -3.93 -1.99 -19.08
CA LYS A 66 -4.68 -2.50 -20.24
C LYS A 66 -6.18 -2.66 -19.93
N THR A 67 -6.51 -3.09 -18.72
CA THR A 67 -7.90 -3.26 -18.27
C THR A 67 -8.58 -1.93 -17.91
N MET A 68 -7.89 -1.06 -17.19
CA MET A 68 -8.45 0.18 -16.62
C MET A 68 -8.30 1.39 -17.55
N GLY A 69 -7.62 1.24 -18.70
CA GLY A 69 -7.31 2.32 -19.63
C GLY A 69 -6.21 3.29 -19.17
N LYS A 70 -5.70 3.12 -17.93
CA LYS A 70 -4.57 3.85 -17.36
C LYS A 70 -3.90 3.03 -16.28
N ARG A 71 -2.58 3.15 -16.15
CA ARG A 71 -1.83 2.52 -15.06
C ARG A 71 -2.24 3.13 -13.72
N PRO A 72 -2.75 2.34 -12.75
CA PRO A 72 -3.16 2.89 -11.45
C PRO A 72 -1.96 3.38 -10.63
N GLY A 73 -0.79 2.75 -10.79
CA GLY A 73 0.31 2.79 -9.84
C GLY A 73 0.16 1.65 -8.85
N VAL A 74 1.18 0.80 -8.78
CA VAL A 74 1.26 -0.36 -7.89
C VAL A 74 2.49 -0.19 -7.01
N MET A 75 2.36 -0.41 -5.71
CA MET A 75 3.50 -0.53 -4.79
C MET A 75 3.56 -1.96 -4.29
N VAL A 76 4.73 -2.59 -4.44
CA VAL A 76 4.94 -3.97 -3.98
C VAL A 76 5.82 -3.98 -2.73
N ARG A 77 5.47 -4.81 -1.76
CA ARG A 77 6.31 -5.12 -0.59
C ARG A 77 6.41 -6.63 -0.42
N ARG A 78 7.57 -7.11 0.00
CA ARG A 78 7.74 -8.49 0.48
C ARG A 78 7.07 -8.64 1.85
N ARG A 79 6.67 -9.87 2.18
CA ARG A 79 6.16 -10.23 3.52
C ARG A 79 7.02 -9.67 4.66
N LYS A 80 8.36 -9.85 4.59
CA LYS A 80 9.27 -9.42 5.66
C LYS A 80 9.34 -7.91 5.83
N GLU A 81 9.11 -7.15 4.76
CA GLU A 81 9.03 -5.69 4.85
C GLU A 81 7.76 -5.24 5.57
N LEU A 82 6.62 -5.92 5.34
CA LEU A 82 5.39 -5.62 6.07
C LEU A 82 5.53 -5.86 7.57
N ASP A 83 6.23 -6.90 7.99
CA ASP A 83 6.48 -7.16 9.42
C ASP A 83 7.25 -6.00 10.06
N GLY A 84 8.29 -5.51 9.39
CA GLY A 84 9.04 -4.34 9.84
C GLY A 84 8.16 -3.08 9.91
N ILE A 85 7.32 -2.86 8.89
CA ILE A 85 6.38 -1.72 8.86
C ILE A 85 5.39 -1.78 10.04
N VAL A 86 4.92 -2.97 10.41
CA VAL A 86 4.01 -3.14 11.55
C VAL A 86 4.74 -2.96 12.87
N ALA A 87 5.93 -3.54 13.01
CA ALA A 87 6.71 -3.52 14.25
C ALA A 87 7.27 -2.13 14.58
N ASP A 88 7.71 -1.40 13.56
CA ASP A 88 8.35 -0.08 13.69
C ASP A 88 7.35 1.09 13.60
N ALA A 89 6.05 0.80 13.64
CA ALA A 89 5.00 1.81 13.55
C ALA A 89 5.17 2.86 14.67
N PRO A 90 5.37 4.14 14.33
CA PRO A 90 5.48 5.22 15.31
C PRO A 90 4.12 5.56 15.92
N PHE A 91 4.13 6.48 16.89
CA PHE A 91 2.92 6.98 17.56
C PHE A 91 2.14 5.88 18.32
N PRO A 92 2.71 5.32 19.40
CA PRO A 92 2.10 4.18 20.11
C PRO A 92 0.70 4.49 20.67
N ASP A 93 0.40 5.76 20.96
CA ASP A 93 -0.89 6.21 21.47
C ASP A 93 -1.92 6.52 20.36
N ALA A 94 -1.51 6.51 19.09
CA ALA A 94 -2.40 6.77 17.97
C ALA A 94 -3.39 5.61 17.77
N LYS A 95 -4.66 5.95 17.51
CA LYS A 95 -5.65 4.94 17.12
C LYS A 95 -5.22 4.33 15.78
N PRO A 96 -5.13 2.99 15.62
CA PRO A 96 -4.62 2.36 14.40
C PRO A 96 -5.38 2.73 13.11
N ASN A 97 -6.66 3.07 13.20
CA ASN A 97 -7.45 3.52 12.06
C ASN A 97 -7.20 4.99 11.67
N PHE A 98 -6.53 5.77 12.54
CA PHE A 98 -6.15 7.18 12.32
C PHE A 98 -4.65 7.33 12.00
N LEU A 99 -3.88 6.25 12.12
CA LEU A 99 -2.50 6.17 11.66
C LEU A 99 -2.48 5.53 10.27
N LEU A 100 -2.08 6.30 9.27
CA LEU A 100 -1.93 5.85 7.89
C LEU A 100 -0.47 5.61 7.56
N VAL A 101 -0.19 4.50 6.89
CA VAL A 101 1.08 4.21 6.23
C VAL A 101 0.92 4.54 4.76
N TYR A 102 1.70 5.49 4.28
CA TYR A 102 1.84 5.81 2.86
C TYR A 102 2.99 5.02 2.29
N PHE A 103 2.70 4.15 1.32
CA PHE A 103 3.66 3.38 0.56
C PHE A 103 4.06 4.18 -0.68
N LEU A 104 5.35 4.48 -0.81
CA LEU A 104 5.92 5.21 -1.91
C LEU A 104 6.55 4.24 -2.93
N PRO A 105 6.65 4.63 -4.21
CA PRO A 105 7.38 3.84 -5.21
C PRO A 105 8.88 3.79 -4.89
N GLU A 106 9.43 4.91 -4.42
CA GLU A 106 10.84 5.08 -4.11
C GLU A 106 11.03 5.63 -2.70
N LYS A 107 12.26 5.53 -2.18
CA LYS A 107 12.62 6.10 -0.88
C LYS A 107 12.36 7.60 -0.87
N ALA A 108 11.69 8.10 0.18
CA ALA A 108 11.50 9.54 0.35
C ALA A 108 12.84 10.25 0.58
N PRO A 109 13.05 11.45 0.00
CA PRO A 109 14.15 12.33 0.39
C PRO A 109 14.15 12.60 1.91
N GLY A 110 15.32 12.80 2.51
CA GLY A 110 15.44 13.01 3.95
C GLY A 110 14.76 14.29 4.45
N ASP A 111 14.62 15.28 3.57
CA ASP A 111 13.97 16.58 3.76
C ASP A 111 12.48 16.58 3.35
N ALA A 112 11.90 15.42 3.00
CA ALA A 112 10.56 15.32 2.44
C ALA A 112 9.44 15.88 3.36
N LEU A 113 9.70 16.05 4.66
CA LEU A 113 8.77 16.61 5.63
C LEU A 113 8.95 18.11 5.89
N GLU A 114 10.00 18.77 5.38
CA GLU A 114 10.28 20.18 5.66
C GLU A 114 9.17 21.12 5.16
N THR A 115 8.46 20.72 4.10
CA THR A 115 7.36 21.48 3.50
C THR A 115 5.98 21.10 4.07
N MET A 116 5.94 20.30 5.13
CA MET A 116 4.70 19.82 5.73
C MET A 116 3.91 20.98 6.36
N VAL A 117 2.63 21.08 6.00
CA VAL A 117 1.66 21.98 6.66
C VAL A 117 0.61 21.14 7.35
N ALA A 118 0.60 21.11 8.68
CA ALA A 118 -0.26 20.27 9.52
C ALA A 118 -1.09 21.12 10.51
N PRO A 119 -2.16 21.78 10.04
CA PRO A 119 -2.92 22.74 10.85
C PRO A 119 -3.83 22.09 11.89
N ASP A 120 -4.13 20.78 11.76
CA ASP A 120 -5.07 20.06 12.63
C ASP A 120 -4.33 19.14 13.61
N GLY A 121 -3.02 19.33 13.79
CA GLY A 121 -2.16 18.56 14.69
C GLY A 121 -1.65 17.26 14.09
N GLU A 122 -1.64 17.11 12.75
CA GLU A 122 -1.09 15.93 12.10
C GLU A 122 0.41 15.78 12.34
N GLU A 123 0.85 14.54 12.55
CA GLU A 123 2.26 14.20 12.72
C GLU A 123 2.69 13.26 11.61
N ALA A 124 3.94 13.38 11.14
CA ALA A 124 4.48 12.48 10.12
C ALA A 124 5.88 11.99 10.47
N LYS A 125 6.22 10.77 10.03
CA LYS A 125 7.55 10.18 10.19
C LYS A 125 7.98 9.48 8.90
N LEU A 126 9.17 9.79 8.42
CA LEU A 126 9.81 9.08 7.31
C LEU A 126 10.34 7.72 7.79
N ALA A 127 10.16 6.70 6.95
CA ALA A 127 10.67 5.36 7.17
C ALA A 127 10.97 4.67 5.83
N GLY A 128 12.08 5.04 5.19
CA GLY A 128 12.48 4.43 3.92
C GLY A 128 11.49 4.73 2.78
N ARG A 129 10.79 3.69 2.30
CA ARG A 129 9.76 3.82 1.25
C ARG A 129 8.36 4.07 1.84
N GLU A 130 8.28 4.29 3.15
CA GLU A 130 7.04 4.59 3.86
C GLU A 130 7.08 5.98 4.50
N ILE A 131 5.92 6.61 4.56
CA ILE A 131 5.66 7.76 5.42
C ILE A 131 4.48 7.41 6.32
N TYR A 132 4.69 7.41 7.63
CA TYR A 132 3.61 7.31 8.59
C TYR A 132 3.00 8.68 8.81
N VAL A 133 1.68 8.76 8.81
CA VAL A 133 0.96 9.99 9.13
C VAL A 133 -0.13 9.70 10.15
N HIS A 134 -0.03 10.34 11.31
CA HIS A 134 -1.06 10.33 12.33
C HIS A 134 -2.04 11.48 12.08
N TYR A 135 -3.32 11.13 11.89
CA TYR A 135 -4.41 12.08 11.74
C TYR A 135 -5.29 12.10 13.00
N PRO A 136 -5.01 12.94 14.00
CA PRO A 136 -5.72 12.90 15.29
C PRO A 136 -7.24 13.11 15.13
N ASN A 137 -7.66 13.83 14.10
CA ASN A 137 -9.05 14.14 13.78
C ASN A 137 -9.64 13.33 12.61
N GLY A 138 -8.89 12.32 12.12
CA GLY A 138 -9.23 11.50 10.97
C GLY A 138 -8.84 12.13 9.62
N SER A 139 -8.36 11.29 8.70
CA SER A 139 -7.77 11.74 7.42
C SER A 139 -8.76 12.44 6.48
N GLY A 140 -10.05 12.10 6.54
CA GLY A 140 -11.08 12.69 5.67
C GLY A 140 -11.40 14.17 5.94
N ARG A 141 -10.98 14.71 7.09
CA ARG A 141 -11.18 16.13 7.47
C ARG A 141 -9.88 16.94 7.51
N SER A 142 -8.75 16.26 7.40
CA SER A 142 -7.43 16.84 7.51
C SER A 142 -7.17 17.85 6.40
N LYS A 143 -6.51 18.95 6.75
CA LYS A 143 -5.99 19.95 5.81
C LYS A 143 -4.49 19.81 5.59
N LEU A 144 -3.91 18.67 5.96
CA LEU A 144 -2.49 18.36 5.76
C LEU A 144 -2.08 18.62 4.31
N LYS A 145 -1.01 19.39 4.13
CA LYS A 145 -0.30 19.49 2.85
C LYS A 145 1.06 18.86 3.02
N LEU A 146 1.26 17.73 2.35
CA LEU A 146 2.54 17.05 2.29
C LEU A 146 2.77 16.50 0.87
N PRO A 147 3.48 17.24 -0.01
CA PRO A 147 3.68 16.86 -1.41
C PRO A 147 4.30 15.48 -1.59
N ALA A 148 5.13 15.03 -0.64
CA ALA A 148 5.78 13.73 -0.64
C ALA A 148 4.80 12.54 -0.66
N LEU A 149 3.54 12.73 -0.26
CA LEU A 149 2.51 11.68 -0.27
C LEU A 149 1.90 11.43 -1.66
N LYS A 150 1.99 12.42 -2.58
CA LYS A 150 1.33 12.39 -3.89
C LYS A 150 1.64 11.15 -4.76
N PRO A 151 2.89 10.68 -4.87
CA PRO A 151 3.17 9.48 -5.66
C PRO A 151 2.68 8.20 -4.98
N GLY A 152 2.40 8.23 -3.68
CA GLY A 152 2.09 7.07 -2.85
C GLY A 152 0.66 6.55 -2.91
N THR A 153 0.43 5.44 -2.22
CA THR A 153 -0.89 4.92 -1.82
C THR A 153 -0.90 4.70 -0.32
N SER A 154 -2.04 4.84 0.37
CA SER A 154 -2.09 4.72 1.82
C SER A 154 -3.05 3.65 2.32
N ARG A 155 -2.70 3.04 3.46
CA ARG A 155 -3.56 2.14 4.23
C ARG A 155 -3.47 2.52 5.70
N ASN A 156 -4.56 2.42 6.45
CA ASN A 156 -4.47 2.56 7.90
C ASN A 156 -3.74 1.36 8.52
N LEU A 157 -3.24 1.51 9.75
CA LEU A 157 -2.43 0.49 10.41
C LEU A 157 -3.19 -0.82 10.64
N ASN A 158 -4.52 -0.79 10.83
CA ASN A 158 -5.32 -2.02 10.92
C ASN A 158 -5.24 -2.84 9.62
N THR A 159 -5.35 -2.19 8.47
CA THR A 159 -5.22 -2.85 7.17
C THR A 159 -3.81 -3.39 6.97
N VAL A 160 -2.77 -2.61 7.32
CA VAL A 160 -1.37 -3.07 7.17
C VAL A 160 -1.10 -4.30 8.04
N ARG A 161 -1.57 -4.29 9.30
CA ARG A 161 -1.51 -5.47 10.20
C ARG A 161 -2.20 -6.68 9.58
N LYS A 162 -3.41 -6.50 9.06
CA LYS A 162 -4.14 -7.63 8.46
C LYS A 162 -3.45 -8.17 7.21
N LEU A 163 -2.84 -7.31 6.40
CA LEU A 163 -2.05 -7.74 5.24
C LEU A 163 -0.79 -8.49 5.66
N ALA A 164 -0.11 -8.06 6.72
CA ALA A 164 1.04 -8.78 7.29
C ALA A 164 0.62 -10.18 7.77
N ASP A 165 -0.48 -10.30 8.52
CA ASP A 165 -1.01 -11.59 8.98
C ASP A 165 -1.35 -12.52 7.80
N MET A 166 -1.99 -11.99 6.77
CA MET A 166 -2.35 -12.75 5.57
C MET A 166 -1.12 -13.18 4.77
N ALA A 167 -0.09 -12.32 4.68
CA ALA A 167 1.16 -12.62 4.02
C ALA A 167 1.94 -13.71 4.78
N ALA A 168 1.97 -13.64 6.11
CA ALA A 168 2.59 -14.64 6.96
C ALA A 168 1.91 -16.00 6.80
N ALA A 169 0.57 -16.05 6.92
CA ALA A 169 -0.19 -17.28 6.71
C ALA A 169 -0.04 -17.86 5.28
N LEU A 170 0.23 -17.01 4.28
CA LEU A 170 0.50 -17.45 2.92
C LEU A 170 1.92 -17.99 2.75
N GLU A 171 2.88 -17.57 3.58
CA GLU A 171 4.25 -18.09 3.58
C GLU A 171 4.34 -19.41 4.34
N ASP A 172 3.63 -19.52 5.46
CA ASP A 172 3.64 -20.69 6.36
C ASP A 172 2.74 -21.84 5.89
N GLY A 173 1.80 -21.57 4.98
CA GLY A 173 0.91 -22.58 4.41
C GLY A 173 1.53 -23.24 3.18
N ASP A 174 1.81 -24.54 3.29
CA ASP A 174 2.00 -25.50 2.18
C ASP A 174 0.87 -26.56 2.25
#